data_AF-A0A510KE51-F1
#
_entry.id   AF-A0A510KE51-F1
#
_cell.length_a   1.000
_cell.length_b   1.000
_cell.length_c   1.000
_cell.angle_alpha   90.00
_cell.angle_beta   90.00
_cell.angle_gamma   90.00
#
_symmetry.space_group_name_H-M   'P 1'
#
loop_
_entity.id
_entity.type
_entity.pdbx_description
1 polymer ?
#
loop_
_entity_poly.entity_id
_entity_poly.type
_entity_poly.pdbx_seq_one_letter_code
_entity_poly.pdbx_strand_id
1 'polypeptide(L)'
;MLYDEAKNVLYAEERAEFFIRKLGFDFDKIDKNEIIFLLNKEFERAITERESKFYNSSECLRVLCGYLYCLGDISDVPLLEKVKYGIDMDVGTMIDGEWIISLKNNGIEMKEYDIPSKKEIIEGFVDYYKFFYNL
;
A
#
# COMPACT_ATOMS: atom_id res chain seq x y z
N MET A 1 -19.50 1.15 1.80
CA MET A 1 -18.14 0.57 1.70
C MET A 1 -17.15 1.72 1.76
N LEU A 2 -15.92 1.51 2.23
CA LEU A 2 -14.97 2.63 2.44
C LEU A 2 -14.69 3.40 1.14
N TYR A 3 -14.71 2.70 0.00
CA TYR A 3 -14.57 3.32 -1.31
C TYR A 3 -15.63 4.40 -1.59
N ASP A 4 -16.89 4.16 -1.23
CA ASP A 4 -17.97 5.11 -1.50
C ASP A 4 -17.85 6.41 -0.70
N GLU A 5 -17.24 6.34 0.49
CA GLU A 5 -16.93 7.51 1.31
C GLU A 5 -15.74 8.28 0.74
N ALA A 6 -14.73 7.58 0.20
CA ALA A 6 -13.50 8.18 -0.31
C ALA A 6 -13.56 8.65 -1.77
N LYS A 7 -14.48 8.13 -2.59
CA LYS A 7 -14.44 8.35 -4.06
C LYS A 7 -14.49 9.82 -4.49
N ASN A 8 -15.12 10.69 -3.72
CA ASN A 8 -15.23 12.12 -4.03
C ASN A 8 -14.01 12.94 -3.57
N VAL A 9 -13.10 12.34 -2.80
CA VAL A 9 -11.83 12.97 -2.44
C VAL A 9 -10.92 12.95 -3.66
N LEU A 10 -10.47 14.13 -4.08
CA LEU A 10 -9.78 14.33 -5.36
C LEU A 10 -8.32 13.88 -5.29
N TYR A 11 -7.62 14.22 -4.20
CA TYR A 11 -6.19 13.98 -4.06
C TYR A 11 -5.90 12.60 -3.48
N ALA A 12 -4.90 11.91 -4.02
CA ALA A 12 -4.51 10.56 -3.58
C ALA A 12 -4.01 10.56 -2.14
N GLU A 13 -3.24 11.56 -1.74
CA GLU A 13 -2.74 11.72 -0.36
C GLU A 13 -3.88 11.86 0.66
N GLU A 14 -4.92 12.65 0.34
CA GLU A 14 -6.09 12.79 1.21
C GLU A 14 -6.88 11.47 1.32
N ARG A 15 -6.97 10.71 0.22
CA ARG A 15 -7.58 9.36 0.25
C ARG A 15 -6.75 8.38 1.08
N ALA A 16 -5.43 8.45 0.96
CA ALA A 16 -4.51 7.65 1.75
C ALA A 16 -4.69 7.93 3.25
N GLU A 17 -4.72 9.20 3.65
CA GLU A 17 -5.00 9.60 5.03
C GLU A 17 -6.37 9.11 5.50
N PHE A 18 -7.41 9.28 4.67
CA PHE A 18 -8.76 8.81 4.97
C PHE A 18 -8.77 7.30 5.28
N PHE A 19 -8.13 6.49 4.45
CA PHE A 19 -8.06 5.04 4.67
C PHE A 19 -7.29 4.70 5.94
N ILE A 20 -6.15 5.35 6.20
CA ILE A 20 -5.38 5.09 7.42
C ILE A 20 -6.19 5.45 8.67
N ARG A 21 -6.88 6.59 8.68
CA ARG A 21 -7.70 7.01 9.84
C ARG A 21 -8.89 6.07 10.08
N LYS A 22 -9.45 5.47 9.02
CA LYS A 22 -10.59 4.54 9.12
C LYS A 22 -10.18 3.13 9.50
N LEU A 23 -9.06 2.65 8.95
CA LEU A 23 -8.59 1.27 9.13
C LEU A 23 -7.68 1.12 10.36
N GLY A 24 -6.92 2.16 10.70
CA GLY A 24 -5.87 2.09 11.72
C GLY A 24 -4.75 1.14 11.33
N PHE A 25 -3.97 0.68 12.31
CA PHE A 25 -2.84 -0.24 12.11
C PHE A 25 -2.98 -1.54 12.91
N ASP A 26 -4.18 -1.84 13.41
CA ASP A 26 -4.51 -3.12 14.04
C ASP A 26 -4.88 -4.12 12.94
N PHE A 27 -3.84 -4.66 12.28
CA PHE A 27 -4.00 -5.49 11.08
C PHE A 27 -4.85 -6.75 11.32
N ASP A 28 -4.86 -7.28 12.55
CA ASP A 28 -5.68 -8.45 12.90
C ASP A 28 -7.20 -8.18 12.79
N LYS A 29 -7.61 -6.90 12.77
CA LYS A 29 -9.02 -6.48 12.65
C LYS A 29 -9.41 -6.01 11.26
N ILE A 30 -8.49 -5.99 10.31
CA ILE A 30 -8.74 -5.49 8.96
C ILE A 30 -9.05 -6.65 8.02
N ASP A 31 -10.16 -6.55 7.28
CA ASP A 31 -10.50 -7.53 6.25
C ASP A 31 -9.60 -7.34 5.02
N LYS A 32 -8.75 -8.34 4.73
CA LYS A 32 -7.88 -8.36 3.55
C LYS A 32 -8.66 -8.19 2.25
N ASN A 33 -9.89 -8.70 2.15
CA ASN A 33 -10.69 -8.60 0.93
C ASN A 33 -11.15 -7.15 0.66
N GLU A 34 -11.43 -6.37 1.71
CA GLU A 34 -11.71 -4.94 1.55
C GLU A 34 -10.47 -4.21 1.03
N ILE A 35 -9.28 -4.54 1.51
CA ILE A 35 -8.02 -3.95 1.00
C ILE A 35 -7.79 -4.31 -0.46
N ILE A 36 -7.98 -5.57 -0.84
CA ILE A 36 -7.88 -6.01 -2.25
C ILE A 36 -8.88 -5.25 -3.12
N PHE A 37 -10.12 -5.09 -2.65
CA PHE A 37 -11.16 -4.34 -3.36
C PHE A 37 -10.78 -2.87 -3.55
N LEU A 38 -10.38 -2.18 -2.46
CA LEU A 38 -9.94 -0.78 -2.48
C LEU A 38 -8.74 -0.59 -3.41
N LEU A 39 -7.75 -1.48 -3.33
CA LEU A 39 -6.55 -1.41 -4.14
C LEU A 39 -6.86 -1.53 -5.63
N ASN A 40 -7.72 -2.47 -6.03
CA ASN A 40 -8.13 -2.57 -7.43
C ASN A 40 -8.87 -1.31 -7.92
N LYS A 41 -9.75 -0.74 -7.08
CA LYS A 41 -10.48 0.48 -7.45
C LYS A 41 -9.58 1.70 -7.58
N GLU A 42 -8.67 1.90 -6.64
CA GLU A 42 -7.69 2.99 -6.72
C GLU A 42 -6.72 2.77 -7.87
N PHE A 43 -6.40 1.53 -8.24
CA PHE A 43 -5.54 1.25 -9.39
C PHE A 43 -6.23 1.55 -10.72
N GLU A 44 -7.50 1.14 -10.87
CA GLU A 44 -8.35 1.53 -12.00
C GLU A 44 -8.43 3.07 -12.12
N ARG A 45 -8.63 3.75 -11.00
CA ARG A 45 -8.66 5.21 -10.93
C ARG A 45 -7.33 5.83 -11.35
N ALA A 46 -6.21 5.36 -10.81
CA ALA A 46 -4.89 5.88 -11.13
C ALA A 46 -4.55 5.73 -12.62
N ILE A 47 -4.94 4.63 -13.26
CA ILE A 47 -4.75 4.44 -14.71
C ILE A 47 -5.62 5.41 -15.50
N THR A 48 -6.90 5.55 -15.13
CA THR A 48 -7.86 6.35 -15.89
C THR A 48 -7.70 7.86 -15.70
N GLU A 49 -7.24 8.28 -14.53
CA GLU A 49 -7.05 9.68 -14.16
C GLU A 49 -5.57 10.13 -14.29
N ARG A 50 -4.67 9.30 -14.81
CA ARG A 50 -3.21 9.60 -14.87
C ARG A 50 -2.87 10.92 -15.58
N GLU A 51 -3.65 11.28 -16.60
CA GLU A 51 -3.48 12.53 -17.37
C GLU A 51 -4.26 13.71 -16.77
N SER A 52 -5.01 13.46 -15.69
CA SER A 52 -5.78 14.47 -15.00
C SER A 52 -4.86 15.39 -14.19
N LYS A 53 -5.20 16.68 -14.15
CA LYS A 53 -4.54 17.66 -13.26
C LYS A 53 -4.68 17.35 -11.77
N PHE A 54 -5.53 16.37 -11.42
CA PHE A 54 -5.75 15.93 -10.04
C PHE A 54 -4.93 14.70 -9.65
N TYR A 55 -4.21 14.08 -10.61
CA TYR A 55 -3.23 13.05 -10.29
C TYR A 55 -2.04 13.72 -9.61
N ASN A 56 -1.94 13.57 -8.29
CA ASN A 56 -0.93 14.26 -7.49
C ASN A 56 0.16 13.35 -6.93
N SER A 57 -0.13 12.07 -6.73
CA SER A 57 0.85 11.09 -6.22
C SER A 57 0.34 9.65 -6.35
N SER A 58 1.23 8.70 -6.07
CA SER A 58 0.89 7.28 -5.90
C SER A 58 0.54 6.90 -4.45
N GLU A 59 0.43 7.87 -3.54
CA GLU A 59 0.38 7.67 -2.08
C GLU A 59 -0.75 6.73 -1.64
N CYS A 60 -1.96 6.91 -2.18
CA CYS A 60 -3.11 6.06 -1.89
C CYS A 60 -2.83 4.59 -2.23
N LEU A 61 -2.21 4.35 -3.37
CA LEU A 61 -1.84 3.01 -3.79
C LEU A 61 -0.69 2.45 -2.94
N ARG A 62 0.30 3.28 -2.57
CA ARG A 62 1.39 2.87 -1.67
C ARG A 62 0.85 2.43 -0.31
N VAL A 63 -0.09 3.18 0.27
CA VAL A 63 -0.78 2.82 1.51
C VAL A 63 -1.52 1.49 1.38
N LEU A 64 -2.39 1.34 0.37
CA LEU A 64 -3.19 0.14 0.20
C LEU A 64 -2.35 -1.10 -0.11
N CYS A 65 -1.28 -0.95 -0.89
CA CYS A 65 -0.30 -2.01 -1.09
C CYS A 65 0.43 -2.35 0.22
N GLY A 66 0.74 -1.34 1.06
CA GLY A 66 1.27 -1.52 2.41
C GLY A 66 0.36 -2.36 3.31
N TYR A 67 -0.94 -2.03 3.35
CA TYR A 67 -1.93 -2.84 4.05
C TYR A 67 -1.98 -4.27 3.53
N LEU A 68 -1.99 -4.46 2.20
CA LEU A 68 -2.01 -5.79 1.62
C LEU A 68 -0.73 -6.58 1.95
N TYR A 69 0.44 -5.94 1.99
CA TYR A 69 1.67 -6.57 2.45
C TYR A 69 1.57 -7.04 3.91
N CYS A 70 1.03 -6.19 4.80
CA CYS A 70 0.89 -6.51 6.22
C CYS A 70 -0.01 -7.74 6.43
N LEU A 71 -1.17 -7.75 5.75
CA LEU A 71 -2.22 -8.77 5.88
C LEU A 71 -1.97 -10.03 5.05
N GLY A 72 -1.22 -9.88 3.97
CA GLY A 72 -1.12 -10.87 2.91
C GLY A 72 0.05 -11.82 3.03
N ASP A 73 0.12 -12.69 2.03
CA ASP A 73 1.16 -13.70 1.87
C ASP A 73 1.65 -13.75 0.41
N ILE A 74 2.40 -14.79 0.06
CA ILE A 74 2.93 -14.97 -1.29
C ILE A 74 1.86 -14.96 -2.39
N SER A 75 0.61 -15.33 -2.08
CA SER A 75 -0.49 -15.32 -3.05
C SER A 75 -0.93 -13.92 -3.48
N ASP A 76 -0.61 -12.90 -2.69
CA ASP A 76 -0.96 -11.49 -2.95
C ASP A 76 0.11 -10.76 -3.78
N VAL A 77 1.30 -11.38 -3.93
CA VAL A 77 2.43 -10.84 -4.70
C VAL A 77 2.04 -10.44 -6.14
N PRO A 78 1.30 -11.25 -6.93
CA PRO A 78 0.94 -10.86 -8.30
C PRO A 78 0.14 -9.55 -8.36
N LEU A 79 -0.70 -9.26 -7.36
CA LEU A 79 -1.46 -8.01 -7.30
C LEU A 79 -0.54 -6.83 -6.93
N LEU A 80 0.35 -7.02 -5.96
CA LEU A 80 1.33 -6.00 -5.58
C LEU A 80 2.27 -5.66 -6.74
N GLU A 81 2.79 -6.66 -7.47
CA GLU A 81 3.63 -6.45 -8.66
C GLU A 81 2.86 -5.75 -9.78
N LYS A 82 1.61 -6.17 -10.04
CA LYS A 82 0.74 -5.51 -11.02
C LYS A 82 0.57 -4.02 -10.72
N VAL A 83 0.37 -3.66 -9.45
CA VAL A 83 0.17 -2.26 -9.06
C VAL A 83 1.49 -1.48 -9.09
N LYS A 84 2.57 -2.01 -8.49
CA LYS A 84 3.89 -1.37 -8.45
C LYS A 84 4.46 -1.11 -9.83
N TYR A 85 4.35 -2.07 -10.74
CA TYR A 85 4.92 -1.96 -12.09
C TYR A 85 3.92 -1.47 -13.13
N GLY A 86 2.62 -1.42 -12.81
CA GLY A 86 1.58 -0.94 -13.70
C GLY A 86 1.41 0.59 -13.71
N ILE A 87 1.93 1.27 -12.68
CA ILE A 87 2.03 2.73 -12.62
C ILE A 87 3.45 3.14 -12.22
N ASP A 88 3.80 4.39 -12.48
CA ASP A 88 5.10 4.94 -12.09
C ASP A 88 5.07 5.30 -10.59
N MET A 89 5.26 4.30 -9.72
CA MET A 89 5.44 4.52 -8.28
C MET A 89 6.89 4.83 -7.95
N ASP A 90 7.09 5.82 -7.08
CA ASP A 90 8.40 6.25 -6.59
C ASP A 90 9.30 5.05 -6.23
N VAL A 91 10.49 5.02 -6.83
CA VAL A 91 11.53 4.02 -6.52
C VAL A 91 12.13 4.36 -5.16
N GLY A 92 12.45 3.34 -4.36
CA GLY A 92 12.94 3.49 -2.99
C GLY A 92 11.86 3.86 -1.98
N THR A 93 10.59 3.85 -2.38
CA THR A 93 9.46 4.13 -1.49
C THR A 93 8.45 2.99 -1.60
N MET A 94 8.04 2.46 -0.44
CA MET A 94 7.01 1.43 -0.21
C MET A 94 5.96 1.34 -1.33
N ILE A 95 5.55 0.20 -1.86
CA ILE A 95 6.11 -1.15 -1.85
C ILE A 95 7.25 -1.22 -2.86
N ASP A 96 8.47 -1.54 -2.43
CA ASP A 96 9.60 -1.75 -3.35
C ASP A 96 10.03 -3.22 -3.41
N GLY A 97 11.03 -3.53 -4.24
CA GLY A 97 11.50 -4.88 -4.51
C GLY A 97 11.79 -5.70 -3.25
N GLU A 98 12.40 -5.10 -2.23
CA GLU A 98 12.67 -5.75 -0.94
C GLU A 98 11.40 -6.25 -0.22
N TRP A 99 10.26 -5.55 -0.32
CA TRP A 99 8.99 -5.98 0.28
C TRP A 99 8.44 -7.17 -0.50
N ILE A 100 8.50 -7.11 -1.84
CA ILE A 100 8.06 -8.23 -2.69
C ILE A 100 8.90 -9.48 -2.42
N ILE A 101 10.23 -9.35 -2.33
CA ILE A 101 11.11 -10.49 -2.04
C ILE A 101 10.85 -11.01 -0.62
N SER A 102 10.66 -10.11 0.35
CA SER A 102 10.28 -10.47 1.72
C SER A 102 9.02 -11.33 1.74
N LEU A 103 7.94 -10.96 1.05
CA LEU A 103 6.73 -11.80 0.93
C LEU A 103 6.99 -13.14 0.26
N LYS A 104 7.76 -13.15 -0.85
CA LYS A 104 8.11 -14.39 -1.57
C LYS A 104 8.90 -15.36 -0.68
N ASN A 105 9.64 -14.86 0.30
CA ASN A 105 10.41 -15.64 1.27
C ASN A 105 9.71 -15.76 2.64
N ASN A 106 8.38 -15.63 2.69
CA ASN A 106 7.58 -15.72 3.93
C ASN A 106 8.03 -14.78 5.06
N GLY A 107 8.62 -13.63 4.72
CA GLY A 107 9.02 -12.61 5.67
C GLY A 107 10.31 -12.89 6.43
N ILE A 108 11.09 -13.89 6.01
CA ILE A 108 12.37 -14.24 6.62
C ILE A 108 13.43 -13.22 6.19
N GLU A 109 14.14 -12.66 7.18
CA GLU A 109 15.27 -11.74 6.98
C GLU A 109 16.36 -12.39 6.11
N MET A 110 16.87 -11.66 5.12
CA MET A 110 17.99 -12.10 4.28
C MET A 110 19.10 -11.03 4.28
N LYS A 111 19.99 -11.12 5.27
CA LYS A 111 21.08 -10.15 5.49
C LYS A 111 22.02 -9.98 4.30
N GLU A 112 22.28 -11.04 3.53
CA GLU A 112 23.16 -10.98 2.35
C GLU A 112 22.60 -10.08 1.24
N TYR A 113 21.28 -9.91 1.20
CA TYR A 113 20.57 -9.14 0.18
C TYR A 113 19.95 -7.87 0.75
N ASP A 114 20.31 -7.48 1.98
CA ASP A 114 19.74 -6.35 2.72
C ASP A 114 18.19 -6.36 2.77
N ILE A 115 17.60 -7.56 2.90
CA ILE A 115 16.14 -7.72 2.98
C ILE A 115 15.73 -7.84 4.45
N PRO A 116 15.00 -6.85 4.99
CA PRO A 116 14.55 -6.91 6.38
C PRO A 116 13.48 -7.98 6.58
N SER A 117 13.28 -8.38 7.83
CA SER A 117 12.16 -9.25 8.19
C SER A 117 10.82 -8.58 7.89
N LYS A 118 9.76 -9.38 7.70
CA LYS A 118 8.40 -8.83 7.53
C LYS A 118 7.98 -7.96 8.70
N LYS A 119 8.43 -8.30 9.91
CA LYS A 119 8.14 -7.52 11.12
C LYS A 119 8.77 -6.11 11.03
N GLU A 120 10.05 -6.01 10.68
CA GLU A 120 10.73 -4.71 10.56
C GLU A 120 10.13 -3.85 9.46
N ILE A 121 9.74 -4.46 8.34
CA ILE A 121 9.06 -3.75 7.24
C ILE A 121 7.71 -3.19 7.71
N ILE A 122 6.91 -3.96 8.46
CA ILE A 122 5.64 -3.51 9.02
C ILE A 122 5.85 -2.38 10.04
N GLU A 123 6.86 -2.49 10.92
CA GLU A 123 7.17 -1.43 11.88
C GLU A 123 7.55 -0.12 11.16
N GLY A 124 8.42 -0.21 10.15
CA GLY A 124 8.80 0.94 9.32
C GLY A 124 7.62 1.56 8.56
N PHE A 125 6.71 0.74 8.03
CA PHE A 125 5.45 1.19 7.42
C PHE A 125 4.61 2.01 8.39
N VAL A 126 4.35 1.45 9.57
CA VAL A 126 3.51 2.08 10.60
C VAL A 126 4.13 3.39 11.09
N ASP A 127 5.43 3.37 11.39
CA ASP A 127 6.14 4.55 11.90
C ASP A 127 6.17 5.68 10.87
N TYR A 128 6.43 5.35 9.60
CA TYR A 128 6.39 6.32 8.50
C TYR A 128 5.03 7.02 8.41
N TYR A 129 3.93 6.25 8.36
CA TYR A 129 2.61 6.86 8.15
C TYR A 129 2.04 7.55 9.39
N LYS A 130 2.40 7.09 10.60
CA LYS A 130 2.09 7.85 11.82
C LYS A 130 2.78 9.20 11.82
N PHE A 131 4.06 9.24 11.44
CA PHE A 131 4.79 10.49 11.33
C PHE A 131 4.23 11.38 10.21
N PHE A 132 4.07 10.83 9.01
CA PHE A 132 3.65 11.59 7.81
C PHE A 132 2.27 12.25 7.98
N TYR A 133 1.30 11.54 8.55
CA TYR A 133 -0.07 12.05 8.75
C TYR A 133 -0.35 12.59 10.16
N ASN A 134 0.67 12.70 11.02
CA ASN A 134 0.55 13.12 12.42
C ASN A 134 -0.57 12.37 13.18
N LEU A 135 -0.45 11.03 13.25
CA LEU A 135 -1.44 10.12 13.85
C LEU A 135 -1.06 9.64 15.25
#